data_AF-A0A2A9F9Y8-F1
#
_entry.id   AF-A0A2A9F9Y8-F1
#
_cell.length_a   1.000
_cell.length_b   1.000
_cell.length_c   1.000
_cell.angle_alpha   90.00
_cell.angle_beta   90.00
_cell.angle_gamma   90.00
#
_symmetry.space_group_name_H-M   'P 1'
#
loop_
_entity.id
_entity.type
_entity.pdbx_description
1 polymer ?
#
loop_
_entity_poly.entity_id
_entity_poly.type
_entity_poly.pdbx_seq_one_letter_code
_entity_poly.pdbx_strand_id
1 'polypeptide(L)'
;MTTSSRRNGRAQPTDPAALGLAVVPRKAAPGAPAATHVRVKLDHELRKLLAREAGTRTGTDPEDLHQMRVALRRMRSVLKTSGPLLGPDGEQVRGELGWLGQSLGEVRDYDVLIGHLREVVRTFEVRDQPAGRRLVSLFVAERGTARRRLTRALSDARYTTLLHEIAQLTHVPEHENTADPAGRTGPIADLRKPYRKLAKAVRALPADPPDDDLHALRIHGKKLRYTAELARSTAKKKDAAKFTELIKATRKFQTVLGDHQDAVVAAEKVRAALGKADAEVGFVAGRIAEHELAKRAEARAAWPKLWARIQKAADAVGAIKATTKPDTTASRRRGC
;
A
#
# COMPACT_ATOMS: atom_id res chain seq x y z
N MET A 1 -21.04 5.12 -50.82
CA MET A 1 -21.27 4.48 -49.51
C MET A 1 -20.07 3.57 -49.20
N THR A 2 -19.09 4.07 -48.46
CA THR A 2 -17.90 3.31 -48.05
C THR A 2 -17.81 3.41 -46.54
N THR A 3 -18.29 2.35 -45.89
CA THR A 3 -18.28 2.18 -44.44
C THR A 3 -16.85 1.99 -43.95
N SER A 4 -16.30 3.05 -43.36
CA SER A 4 -15.06 3.01 -42.59
C SER A 4 -15.23 2.12 -41.36
N SER A 5 -14.79 0.87 -41.49
CA SER A 5 -14.70 -0.10 -40.39
C SER A 5 -13.72 0.40 -39.33
N ARG A 6 -14.25 0.97 -38.23
CA ARG A 6 -13.49 1.22 -37.01
C ARG A 6 -13.07 -0.13 -36.44
N ARG A 7 -11.81 -0.53 -36.68
CA ARG A 7 -11.18 -1.63 -35.95
C ARG A 7 -11.18 -1.28 -34.47
N ASN A 8 -12.05 -1.95 -33.71
CA ASN A 8 -11.97 -2.04 -32.26
C ASN A 8 -10.68 -2.81 -31.92
N GLY A 9 -9.56 -2.09 -31.85
CA GLY A 9 -8.28 -2.65 -31.44
C GLY A 9 -8.36 -3.07 -29.98
N ARG A 10 -8.56 -4.36 -29.71
CA ARG A 10 -8.24 -4.93 -28.40
C ARG A 10 -6.76 -4.64 -28.16
N ALA A 11 -6.46 -3.74 -27.24
CA ALA A 11 -5.08 -3.47 -26.83
C ALA A 11 -4.46 -4.79 -26.35
N GLN A 12 -3.48 -5.28 -27.11
CA GLN A 12 -2.72 -6.47 -26.71
C GLN A 12 -1.92 -6.15 -25.45
N PRO A 13 -1.75 -7.12 -24.53
CA PRO A 13 -0.88 -6.95 -23.37
C PRO A 13 0.53 -6.57 -23.84
N THR A 14 1.17 -5.66 -23.11
CA THR A 14 2.53 -5.25 -23.45
C THR A 14 3.48 -6.41 -23.19
N ASP A 15 4.15 -6.89 -24.24
CA ASP A 15 5.14 -7.96 -24.13
C ASP A 15 6.40 -7.44 -23.40
N PRO A 16 6.87 -8.12 -22.34
CA PRO A 16 8.17 -7.84 -21.74
C PRO A 16 9.31 -7.66 -22.75
N ALA A 17 9.35 -8.44 -23.83
CA ALA A 17 10.38 -8.34 -24.86
C ALA A 17 10.33 -7.01 -25.61
N ALA A 18 9.12 -6.46 -25.83
CA ALA A 18 8.94 -5.15 -26.46
C ALA A 18 9.49 -3.99 -25.62
N LEU A 19 9.67 -4.21 -24.30
CA LEU A 19 10.29 -3.26 -23.38
C LEU A 19 11.80 -3.47 -23.22
N GLY A 20 12.41 -4.39 -23.98
CA GLY A 20 13.84 -4.74 -23.85
C GLY A 20 14.17 -5.59 -22.63
N LEU A 21 13.17 -6.18 -21.95
CA LEU A 21 13.43 -7.09 -20.84
C LEU A 21 13.94 -8.44 -21.34
N ALA A 22 14.89 -9.02 -20.62
CA ALA A 22 15.37 -10.38 -20.90
C ALA A 22 14.23 -11.41 -20.83
N VAL A 23 14.33 -12.52 -21.57
CA VAL A 23 13.30 -13.57 -21.57
C VAL A 23 13.12 -14.15 -20.16
N VAL A 24 14.21 -14.41 -19.46
CA VAL A 24 14.21 -14.95 -18.10
C VAL A 24 14.26 -13.79 -17.08
N PRO A 25 13.44 -13.83 -16.01
CA PRO A 25 13.53 -12.86 -14.93
C PRO A 25 14.92 -12.82 -14.33
N ARG A 26 15.41 -11.60 -14.05
CA ARG A 26 16.76 -11.40 -13.52
C ARG A 26 16.89 -12.05 -12.14
N LYS A 27 18.07 -12.54 -11.81
CA LYS A 27 18.40 -13.03 -10.46
C LYS A 27 19.63 -12.29 -9.94
N ALA A 28 19.63 -12.00 -8.64
CA ALA A 28 20.81 -11.47 -7.95
C ALA A 28 21.41 -12.57 -7.08
N ALA A 29 22.74 -12.74 -7.15
CA ALA A 29 23.46 -13.57 -6.20
C ALA A 29 23.34 -12.97 -4.78
N PRO A 30 23.42 -13.78 -3.71
CA PRO A 30 23.26 -13.29 -2.33
C PRO A 30 24.23 -12.17 -1.90
N GLY A 31 25.39 -12.04 -2.54
CA GLY A 31 26.39 -10.99 -2.28
C GLY A 31 26.39 -9.84 -3.29
N ALA A 32 25.38 -9.75 -4.17
CA ALA A 32 25.33 -8.70 -5.17
C ALA A 32 25.09 -7.31 -4.53
N PRO A 33 25.50 -6.22 -5.20
CA PRO A 33 25.20 -4.87 -4.74
C PRO A 33 23.72 -4.65 -4.46
N ALA A 34 23.41 -3.81 -3.47
CA ALA A 34 22.02 -3.50 -3.10
C ALA A 34 21.21 -2.95 -4.30
N ALA A 35 21.84 -2.14 -5.15
CA ALA A 35 21.23 -1.66 -6.40
C ALA A 35 20.79 -2.82 -7.30
N THR A 36 21.62 -3.86 -7.47
CA THR A 36 21.27 -5.05 -8.26
C THR A 36 20.03 -5.77 -7.73
N HIS A 37 19.90 -5.91 -6.40
CA HIS A 37 18.69 -6.50 -5.80
C HIS A 37 17.45 -5.63 -6.05
N VAL A 38 17.58 -4.31 -6.02
CA VAL A 38 16.50 -3.38 -6.34
C VAL A 38 16.07 -3.53 -7.80
N ARG A 39 17.01 -3.54 -8.75
CA ARG A 39 16.76 -3.72 -10.19
C ARG A 39 16.05 -5.05 -10.47
N VAL A 40 16.53 -6.14 -9.88
CA VAL A 40 15.88 -7.47 -9.94
C VAL A 40 14.46 -7.41 -9.38
N LYS A 41 14.23 -6.70 -8.28
CA LYS A 41 12.90 -6.58 -7.69
C LYS A 41 11.94 -5.80 -8.59
N LEU A 42 12.42 -4.75 -9.26
CA LEU A 42 11.65 -3.98 -10.23
C LEU A 42 11.27 -4.84 -11.44
N ASP A 43 12.21 -5.59 -12.02
CA ASP A 43 11.95 -6.54 -13.13
C ASP A 43 10.81 -7.52 -12.78
N HIS A 44 10.90 -8.16 -11.60
CA HIS A 44 9.87 -9.12 -11.18
C HIS A 44 8.49 -8.49 -10.98
N GLU A 45 8.40 -7.30 -10.38
CA GLU A 45 7.10 -6.66 -10.15
C GLU A 45 6.56 -6.01 -11.43
N LEU A 46 7.41 -5.54 -12.35
CA LEU A 46 7.00 -5.09 -13.68
C LEU A 46 6.37 -6.24 -14.46
N ARG A 47 7.01 -7.42 -14.50
CA ARG A 47 6.42 -8.60 -15.16
C ARG A 47 5.07 -9.02 -14.58
N LYS A 48 4.93 -8.96 -13.25
CA LYS A 48 3.64 -9.23 -12.59
C LYS A 48 2.56 -8.21 -12.98
N LEU A 49 2.94 -6.94 -13.15
CA LEU A 49 2.04 -5.90 -13.63
C LEU A 49 1.59 -6.20 -15.06
N LEU A 50 2.53 -6.49 -15.96
CA LEU A 50 2.24 -6.79 -17.38
C LEU A 50 1.35 -8.02 -17.55
N ALA A 51 1.58 -9.07 -16.76
CA ALA A 51 0.75 -10.28 -16.78
C ALA A 51 -0.72 -10.03 -16.41
N ARG A 52 -1.02 -8.91 -15.74
CA ARG A 52 -2.37 -8.52 -15.30
C ARG A 52 -2.97 -7.40 -16.11
N GLU A 53 -2.21 -6.86 -17.07
CA GLU A 53 -2.60 -5.70 -17.84
C GLU A 53 -3.84 -5.97 -18.71
N ALA A 54 -3.83 -7.05 -19.49
CA ALA A 54 -4.95 -7.39 -20.38
C ALA A 54 -6.26 -7.58 -19.59
N GLY A 55 -6.22 -8.34 -18.50
CA GLY A 55 -7.39 -8.55 -17.63
C GLY A 55 -7.87 -7.26 -16.95
N THR A 56 -6.95 -6.39 -16.56
CA THR A 56 -7.29 -5.05 -16.04
C THR A 56 -7.94 -4.18 -17.13
N ARG A 57 -7.48 -4.27 -18.39
CA ARG A 57 -8.01 -3.53 -19.54
C ARG A 57 -9.36 -4.04 -20.01
N THR A 58 -9.67 -5.33 -19.90
CA THR A 58 -11.02 -5.86 -20.17
C THR A 58 -11.94 -5.61 -18.99
N GLY A 59 -11.41 -5.64 -17.76
CA GLY A 59 -12.19 -5.50 -16.53
C GLY A 59 -13.04 -6.73 -16.21
N THR A 60 -12.70 -7.89 -16.77
CA THR A 60 -13.44 -9.16 -16.60
C THR A 60 -13.34 -9.67 -15.16
N ASP A 61 -12.13 -9.66 -14.59
CA ASP A 61 -11.87 -10.11 -13.23
C ASP A 61 -11.33 -8.92 -12.39
N PRO A 62 -12.01 -8.52 -11.31
CA PRO A 62 -11.50 -7.52 -10.36
C PRO A 62 -10.14 -7.89 -9.74
N GLU A 63 -9.78 -9.18 -9.72
CA GLU A 63 -8.52 -9.65 -9.17
C GLU A 63 -7.32 -9.25 -10.02
N ASP A 64 -7.45 -9.16 -11.34
CA ASP A 64 -6.36 -8.67 -12.19
C ASP A 64 -5.99 -7.23 -11.85
N LEU A 65 -6.99 -6.37 -11.65
CA LEU A 65 -6.78 -4.98 -11.21
C LEU A 65 -6.15 -4.94 -9.81
N HIS A 66 -6.61 -5.81 -8.90
CA HIS A 66 -6.04 -5.91 -7.55
C HIS A 66 -4.56 -6.28 -7.60
N GLN A 67 -4.20 -7.31 -8.36
CA GLN A 67 -2.82 -7.79 -8.49
C GLN A 67 -1.92 -6.76 -9.20
N MET A 68 -2.44 -6.07 -10.23
CA MET A 68 -1.74 -4.97 -10.89
C MET A 68 -1.43 -3.84 -9.89
N ARG A 69 -2.39 -3.45 -9.05
CA ARG A 69 -2.17 -2.48 -7.94
C ARG A 69 -1.12 -2.98 -6.95
N VAL A 70 -1.14 -4.27 -6.61
CA VAL A 70 -0.18 -4.85 -5.65
C VAL A 70 1.24 -4.74 -6.19
N ALA A 71 1.47 -5.10 -7.46
CA ALA A 71 2.76 -4.99 -8.12
C ALA A 71 3.26 -3.53 -8.16
N LEU A 72 2.41 -2.60 -8.62
CA LEU A 72 2.72 -1.16 -8.64
C LEU A 72 3.10 -0.62 -7.24
N ARG A 73 2.32 -0.98 -6.22
CA ARG A 73 2.58 -0.53 -4.84
C ARG A 73 3.91 -1.08 -4.31
N ARG A 74 4.28 -2.31 -4.67
CA ARG A 74 5.57 -2.90 -4.30
C ARG A 74 6.73 -2.17 -4.97
N MET A 75 6.63 -1.86 -6.27
CA MET A 75 7.62 -1.02 -6.97
C MET A 75 7.79 0.35 -6.32
N ARG A 76 6.67 1.07 -6.05
CA ARG A 76 6.71 2.35 -5.31
C ARG A 76 7.38 2.26 -3.96
N SER A 77 7.14 1.17 -3.22
CA SER A 77 7.73 0.97 -1.89
C SER A 77 9.23 0.72 -1.95
N VAL A 78 9.67 -0.06 -2.94
CA VAL A 78 11.08 -0.35 -3.19
C VAL A 78 11.80 0.94 -3.58
N LEU A 79 11.29 1.69 -4.56
CA LEU A 79 11.87 2.98 -4.97
C LEU A 79 11.84 4.02 -3.86
N LYS A 80 10.80 4.05 -3.02
CA LYS A 80 10.78 4.97 -1.87
C LYS A 80 11.89 4.70 -0.85
N THR A 81 12.31 3.44 -0.73
CA THR A 81 13.30 3.02 0.29
C THR A 81 14.71 3.03 -0.27
N SER A 82 14.85 2.69 -1.55
CA SER A 82 16.12 2.37 -2.19
C SER A 82 16.29 3.05 -3.56
N GLY A 83 15.37 3.92 -3.94
CA GLY A 83 15.43 4.74 -5.17
C GLY A 83 16.65 5.64 -5.26
N PRO A 84 17.17 6.22 -4.16
CA PRO A 84 18.43 6.97 -4.21
C PRO A 84 19.64 6.15 -4.69
N LEU A 85 19.59 4.82 -4.60
CA LEU A 85 20.63 3.94 -5.17
C LEU A 85 20.57 3.86 -6.69
N LEU A 86 19.45 4.26 -7.30
CA LEU A 86 19.23 4.26 -8.75
C LEU A 86 19.29 5.68 -9.34
N GLY A 87 19.74 6.67 -8.56
CA GLY A 87 19.83 8.06 -9.00
C GLY A 87 18.48 8.77 -9.21
N PRO A 88 18.48 9.91 -9.90
CA PRO A 88 17.28 10.72 -10.15
C PRO A 88 16.15 9.97 -10.84
N ASP A 89 16.49 9.07 -11.77
CA ASP A 89 15.53 8.28 -12.56
C ASP A 89 14.63 7.41 -11.66
N GLY A 90 15.19 6.86 -10.58
CA GLY A 90 14.43 6.08 -9.60
C GLY A 90 13.34 6.91 -8.91
N GLU A 91 13.59 8.19 -8.65
CA GLU A 91 12.63 9.11 -8.04
C GLU A 91 11.57 9.61 -9.04
N GLN A 92 11.96 9.87 -10.30
CA GLN A 92 11.04 10.18 -11.38
C GLN A 92 10.02 9.05 -11.59
N VAL A 93 10.50 7.82 -11.78
CA VAL A 93 9.63 6.64 -11.95
C VAL A 93 8.74 6.43 -10.72
N ARG A 94 9.25 6.70 -9.51
CA ARG A 94 8.42 6.65 -8.30
C ARG A 94 7.26 7.65 -8.38
N GLY A 95 7.51 8.86 -8.89
CA GLY A 95 6.48 9.88 -9.14
C GLY A 95 5.39 9.36 -10.09
N GLU A 96 5.79 8.88 -11.25
CA GLU A 96 4.91 8.39 -12.32
C GLU A 96 4.09 7.15 -11.93
N LEU A 97 4.68 6.22 -11.19
CA LEU A 97 3.93 5.12 -10.56
C LEU A 97 2.81 5.66 -9.63
N GLY A 98 2.92 6.89 -9.14
CA GLY A 98 1.91 7.53 -8.29
C GLY A 98 0.69 7.95 -9.07
N TRP A 99 0.92 8.54 -10.24
CA TRP A 99 -0.13 8.86 -11.19
C TRP A 99 -0.92 7.60 -11.58
N LEU A 100 -0.25 6.55 -12.06
CA LEU A 100 -0.93 5.29 -12.44
C LEU A 100 -1.61 4.63 -11.22
N GLY A 101 -0.96 4.70 -10.06
CA GLY A 101 -1.49 4.21 -8.80
C GLY A 101 -2.79 4.89 -8.38
N GLN A 102 -2.99 6.16 -8.72
CA GLN A 102 -4.24 6.89 -8.46
C GLN A 102 -5.38 6.39 -9.35
N SER A 103 -5.13 6.19 -10.64
CA SER A 103 -6.14 5.71 -11.60
C SER A 103 -6.58 4.27 -11.31
N LEU A 104 -5.65 3.36 -11.03
CA LEU A 104 -5.98 2.02 -10.56
C LEU A 104 -6.63 2.07 -9.17
N GLY A 105 -6.17 3.02 -8.37
CA GLY A 105 -6.64 3.38 -7.04
C GLY A 105 -8.15 3.43 -6.96
N GLU A 106 -8.67 4.39 -7.70
CA GLU A 106 -10.06 4.79 -7.73
C GLU A 106 -11.03 3.64 -8.04
N VAL A 107 -10.74 2.82 -9.07
CA VAL A 107 -11.62 1.70 -9.45
C VAL A 107 -11.68 0.65 -8.34
N ARG A 108 -10.52 0.29 -7.76
CA ARG A 108 -10.47 -0.70 -6.67
C ARG A 108 -11.17 -0.21 -5.42
N ASP A 109 -11.10 1.08 -5.13
CA ASP A 109 -11.76 1.63 -3.95
C ASP A 109 -13.30 1.50 -4.10
N TYR A 110 -13.84 1.64 -5.31
CA TYR A 110 -15.24 1.30 -5.58
C TYR A 110 -15.53 -0.20 -5.55
N ASP A 111 -14.64 -1.08 -6.05
CA ASP A 111 -14.82 -2.54 -5.93
C ASP A 111 -15.01 -2.97 -4.48
N VAL A 112 -14.15 -2.45 -3.60
CA VAL A 112 -14.18 -2.75 -2.16
C VAL A 112 -15.47 -2.20 -1.54
N LEU A 113 -15.81 -0.92 -1.82
CA LEU A 113 -17.03 -0.30 -1.31
C LEU A 113 -18.28 -1.07 -1.76
N ILE A 114 -18.42 -1.38 -3.05
CA ILE A 114 -19.59 -2.09 -3.59
C ILE A 114 -19.72 -3.49 -2.99
N GLY A 115 -18.60 -4.22 -2.88
CA GLY A 115 -18.60 -5.55 -2.25
C GLY A 115 -19.05 -5.49 -0.79
N HIS A 116 -18.52 -4.52 -0.05
CA HIS A 116 -18.88 -4.28 1.35
C HIS A 116 -20.36 -3.89 1.51
N LEU A 117 -20.84 -2.90 0.76
CA LEU A 117 -22.24 -2.46 0.82
C LEU A 117 -23.22 -3.58 0.46
N ARG A 118 -22.90 -4.42 -0.52
CA ARG A 118 -23.73 -5.59 -0.86
C ARG A 118 -23.86 -6.56 0.31
N GLU A 119 -22.77 -6.80 1.03
CA GLU A 119 -22.78 -7.66 2.21
C GLU A 119 -23.61 -7.05 3.34
N VAL A 120 -23.49 -5.75 3.60
CA VAL A 120 -24.32 -5.06 4.59
C VAL A 120 -25.80 -5.10 4.20
N VAL A 121 -26.14 -4.81 2.95
CA VAL A 121 -27.54 -4.87 2.48
C VAL A 121 -28.13 -6.27 2.61
N ARG A 122 -27.32 -7.33 2.46
CA ARG A 122 -27.77 -8.72 2.63
C ARG A 122 -28.21 -9.03 4.07
N THR A 123 -27.73 -8.29 5.06
CA THR A 123 -28.14 -8.46 6.47
C THR A 123 -29.42 -7.71 6.82
N PHE A 124 -29.98 -6.90 5.92
CA PHE A 124 -31.23 -6.18 6.16
C PHE A 124 -32.46 -7.05 5.88
N GLU A 125 -33.60 -6.62 6.45
CA GLU A 125 -34.91 -7.22 6.19
C GLU A 125 -35.19 -7.25 4.68
N VAL A 126 -35.86 -8.31 4.21
CA VAL A 126 -36.11 -8.55 2.79
C VAL A 126 -36.78 -7.35 2.10
N ARG A 127 -37.66 -6.62 2.81
CA ARG A 127 -38.33 -5.41 2.30
C ARG A 127 -37.39 -4.24 2.01
N ASP A 128 -36.26 -4.13 2.71
CA ASP A 128 -35.31 -3.01 2.60
C ASP A 128 -34.21 -3.30 1.55
N GLN A 129 -33.98 -4.57 1.21
CA GLN A 129 -32.94 -4.97 0.27
C GLN A 129 -33.07 -4.35 -1.13
N PRO A 130 -34.28 -4.21 -1.73
CA PRO A 130 -34.43 -3.54 -3.01
C PRO A 130 -33.90 -2.10 -3.01
N ALA A 131 -34.24 -1.30 -2.01
CA ALA A 131 -33.72 0.06 -1.88
C ALA A 131 -32.20 0.08 -1.65
N GLY A 132 -31.66 -0.87 -0.88
CA GLY A 132 -30.21 -1.07 -0.75
C GLY A 132 -29.51 -1.39 -2.07
N ARG A 133 -30.12 -2.23 -2.93
CA ARG A 133 -29.59 -2.52 -4.28
C ARG A 133 -29.63 -1.29 -5.18
N ARG A 134 -30.68 -0.44 -5.09
CA ARG A 134 -30.74 0.85 -5.81
C ARG A 134 -29.60 1.78 -5.36
N LEU A 135 -29.35 1.89 -4.06
CA LEU A 135 -28.23 2.66 -3.51
C LEU A 135 -26.87 2.16 -4.04
N VAL A 136 -26.63 0.85 -3.97
CA VAL A 136 -25.39 0.22 -4.49
C VAL A 136 -25.20 0.53 -5.98
N SER A 137 -26.28 0.59 -6.75
CA SER A 137 -26.23 0.87 -8.19
C SER A 137 -25.67 2.26 -8.52
N LEU A 138 -25.84 3.24 -7.62
CA LEU A 138 -25.20 4.56 -7.76
C LEU A 138 -23.67 4.43 -7.76
N PHE A 139 -23.11 3.64 -6.85
CA PHE A 139 -21.67 3.41 -6.79
C PHE A 139 -21.16 2.53 -7.94
N VAL A 140 -22.00 1.62 -8.46
CA VAL A 140 -21.67 0.86 -9.68
C VAL A 140 -21.52 1.80 -10.89
N ALA A 141 -22.38 2.82 -11.00
CA ALA A 141 -22.26 3.83 -12.05
C ALA A 141 -20.96 4.65 -11.91
N GLU A 142 -20.64 5.10 -10.70
CA GLU A 142 -19.39 5.82 -10.40
C GLU A 142 -18.14 4.97 -10.70
N ARG A 143 -18.15 3.69 -10.31
CA ARG A 143 -17.12 2.74 -10.69
C ARG A 143 -16.96 2.66 -12.20
N GLY A 144 -18.06 2.65 -12.96
CA GLY A 144 -18.04 2.70 -14.42
C GLY A 144 -17.32 3.94 -14.96
N THR A 145 -17.52 5.10 -14.34
CA THR A 145 -16.83 6.35 -14.67
C THR A 145 -15.33 6.27 -14.35
N ALA A 146 -14.96 5.80 -13.16
CA ALA A 146 -13.57 5.56 -12.78
C ALA A 146 -12.89 4.57 -13.74
N ARG A 147 -13.62 3.52 -14.16
CA ARG A 147 -13.12 2.51 -15.10
C ARG A 147 -12.82 3.10 -16.47
N ARG A 148 -13.65 4.03 -16.97
CA ARG A 148 -13.38 4.77 -18.22
C ARG A 148 -12.12 5.63 -18.10
N ARG A 149 -11.90 6.30 -16.96
CA ARG A 149 -10.66 7.04 -16.69
C ARG A 149 -9.44 6.11 -16.69
N LEU A 150 -9.52 4.96 -16.02
CA LEU A 150 -8.45 3.95 -16.02
C LEU A 150 -8.15 3.44 -17.43
N THR A 151 -9.17 3.13 -18.25
CA THR A 151 -8.95 2.68 -19.64
C THR A 151 -8.19 3.74 -20.45
N ARG A 152 -8.54 5.02 -20.28
CA ARG A 152 -7.81 6.12 -20.94
C ARG A 152 -6.38 6.20 -20.44
N ALA A 153 -6.15 6.18 -19.13
CA ALA A 153 -4.81 6.22 -18.55
C ALA A 153 -3.91 5.08 -19.06
N LEU A 154 -4.43 3.85 -19.17
CA LEU A 154 -3.69 2.72 -19.73
C LEU A 154 -3.47 2.85 -21.24
N SER A 155 -4.30 3.59 -21.97
CA SER A 155 -4.15 3.77 -23.42
C SER A 155 -3.33 5.01 -23.79
N ASP A 156 -2.92 5.79 -22.79
CA ASP A 156 -2.15 7.02 -22.96
C ASP A 156 -0.67 6.71 -23.21
N ALA A 157 0.00 7.50 -24.05
CA ALA A 157 1.42 7.38 -24.30
C ALA A 157 2.25 7.44 -23.01
N ARG A 158 1.78 8.22 -22.02
CA ARG A 158 2.39 8.31 -20.68
C ARG A 158 2.51 6.95 -19.99
N TYR A 159 1.53 6.07 -20.13
CA TYR A 159 1.61 4.72 -19.56
C TYR A 159 2.71 3.90 -20.24
N THR A 160 2.78 3.95 -21.57
CA THR A 160 3.83 3.25 -22.32
C THR A 160 5.22 3.80 -22.01
N THR A 161 5.38 5.12 -21.89
CA THR A 161 6.65 5.75 -21.46
C THR A 161 7.05 5.26 -20.07
N LEU A 162 6.12 5.24 -19.11
CA LEU A 162 6.38 4.72 -17.76
C LEU A 162 6.86 3.27 -17.78
N LEU A 163 6.26 2.40 -18.61
CA LEU A 163 6.72 1.01 -18.73
C LEU A 163 8.16 0.92 -19.23
N HIS A 164 8.54 1.74 -20.22
CA HIS A 164 9.91 1.80 -20.73
C HIS A 164 10.88 2.34 -19.67
N GLU A 165 10.52 3.41 -18.95
CA GLU A 165 11.37 3.96 -17.88
C GLU A 165 11.61 2.94 -16.76
N ILE A 166 10.58 2.20 -16.34
CA ILE A 166 10.74 1.12 -15.36
C ILE A 166 11.66 0.04 -15.92
N ALA A 167 11.46 -0.37 -17.19
CA ALA A 167 12.29 -1.38 -17.83
C ALA A 167 13.76 -0.95 -17.88
N GLN A 168 14.04 0.31 -18.25
CA GLN A 168 15.38 0.90 -18.25
C GLN A 168 16.05 0.84 -16.87
N LEU A 169 15.30 1.15 -15.80
CA LEU A 169 15.79 1.00 -14.44
C LEU A 169 16.16 -0.44 -14.07
N THR A 170 15.69 -1.46 -14.80
CA THR A 170 16.11 -2.85 -14.56
C THR A 170 17.47 -3.20 -15.14
N HIS A 171 18.00 -2.40 -16.09
CA HIS A 171 19.29 -2.63 -16.71
C HIS A 171 20.44 -2.21 -15.78
N VAL A 172 21.58 -2.89 -15.91
CA VAL A 172 22.83 -2.52 -15.24
C VAL A 172 23.61 -1.67 -16.24
N PRO A 173 23.93 -0.39 -15.93
CA PRO A 173 24.79 0.41 -16.79
C PRO A 173 26.18 -0.24 -16.89
N GLU A 174 26.79 -0.25 -18.09
CA GLU A 174 28.15 -0.78 -18.33
C GLU A 174 29.23 -0.07 -17.47
N HIS A 175 28.93 1.12 -16.96
CA HIS A 175 29.82 1.95 -16.14
C HIS A 175 29.40 2.04 -14.66
N GLU A 176 28.49 1.19 -14.17
CA GLU A 176 28.32 1.04 -12.72
C GLU A 176 29.60 0.41 -12.15
N ASN A 177 30.53 1.27 -11.71
CA ASN A 177 31.70 0.88 -10.95
C ASN A 177 31.23 -0.03 -9.80
N THR A 178 31.55 -1.31 -9.92
CA THR A 178 31.27 -2.37 -8.94
C THR A 178 32.06 -2.20 -7.65
N ALA A 179 32.92 -1.17 -7.57
CA ALA A 179 33.62 -0.76 -6.38
C ALA A 179 32.79 0.27 -5.59
N ASP A 180 31.79 -0.20 -4.85
CA ASP A 180 31.56 0.36 -3.52
C ASP A 180 32.35 -0.54 -2.53
N PRO A 181 33.49 -0.06 -1.95
CA PRO A 181 34.24 -0.79 -0.94
C PRO A 181 33.42 -1.01 0.34
N ALA A 182 32.30 -0.31 0.47
CA ALA A 182 31.30 -0.67 1.44
C ALA A 182 30.50 -1.85 0.85
N GLY A 183 31.02 -3.06 1.07
CA GLY A 183 30.17 -4.22 1.32
C GLY A 183 29.23 -3.88 2.48
N ARG A 184 28.22 -3.05 2.20
CA ARG A 184 27.12 -2.79 3.11
C ARG A 184 26.30 -4.06 3.07
N THR A 185 26.75 -5.05 3.83
CA THR A 185 25.87 -5.65 4.84
C THR A 185 25.20 -4.50 5.56
N GLY A 186 24.15 -3.95 4.93
CA GLY A 186 23.46 -2.77 5.44
C GLY A 186 22.97 -3.09 6.84
N PRO A 187 23.06 -2.15 7.79
CA PRO A 187 22.68 -2.40 9.17
C PRO A 187 21.27 -2.99 9.21
N ILE A 188 21.04 -3.93 10.14
CA ILE A 188 19.69 -4.33 10.58
C ILE A 188 18.81 -3.09 10.50
N ALA A 189 17.82 -3.08 9.60
CA ALA A 189 17.07 -1.87 9.29
C ALA A 189 16.65 -1.20 10.60
N ASP A 190 17.13 0.01 10.88
CA ASP A 190 17.00 0.62 12.21
C ASP A 190 15.51 0.86 12.51
N LEU A 191 14.94 -0.02 13.32
CA LEU A 191 13.54 0.03 13.73
C LEU A 191 13.25 1.18 14.69
N ARG A 192 14.27 1.78 15.32
CA ARG A 192 14.09 2.85 16.30
C ARG A 192 13.44 4.07 15.67
N LYS A 193 13.85 4.46 14.46
CA LYS A 193 13.29 5.63 13.76
C LYS A 193 11.80 5.44 13.42
N PRO A 194 11.35 4.38 12.71
CA PRO A 194 9.94 4.17 12.43
C PRO A 194 9.11 3.92 13.70
N TYR A 195 9.65 3.23 14.70
CA TYR A 195 8.97 3.06 15.99
C TYR A 195 8.78 4.39 16.71
N ARG A 196 9.83 5.21 16.86
CA ARG A 196 9.74 6.53 17.50
C ARG A 196 8.73 7.44 16.82
N LYS A 197 8.65 7.42 15.48
CA LYS A 197 7.64 8.19 14.75
C LYS A 197 6.22 7.74 15.10
N LEU A 198 5.96 6.43 15.11
CA LEU A 198 4.65 5.88 15.50
C LEU A 198 4.33 6.22 16.97
N ALA A 199 5.26 5.98 17.90
CA ALA A 199 5.08 6.27 19.31
C ALA A 199 4.91 7.77 19.61
N LYS A 200 5.56 8.65 18.84
CA LYS A 200 5.34 10.11 18.95
C LYS A 200 3.92 10.46 18.47
N ALA A 201 3.47 9.90 17.35
CA ALA A 201 2.14 10.16 16.83
C ALA A 201 1.05 9.69 17.82
N VAL A 202 1.19 8.48 18.40
CA VAL A 202 0.24 7.98 19.41
C VAL A 202 0.20 8.88 20.65
N ARG A 203 1.35 9.34 21.14
CA ARG A 203 1.44 10.24 22.31
C ARG A 203 0.85 11.63 22.06
N ALA A 204 0.79 12.08 20.82
CA ALA A 204 0.23 13.37 20.45
C ALA A 204 -1.29 13.34 20.32
N LEU A 205 -1.93 12.17 20.40
CA LEU A 205 -3.37 12.06 20.23
C LEU A 205 -4.14 12.62 21.44
N PRO A 206 -5.25 13.34 21.20
CA PRO A 206 -6.20 13.67 22.26
C PRO A 206 -6.98 12.43 22.71
N ALA A 207 -7.81 12.58 23.76
CA ALA A 207 -8.62 11.49 24.30
C ALA A 207 -9.61 10.90 23.28
N ASP A 208 -10.20 11.75 22.42
CA ASP A 208 -10.98 11.34 21.24
C ASP A 208 -10.25 11.80 19.97
N PRO A 209 -9.42 10.94 19.35
CA PRO A 209 -8.64 11.32 18.17
C PRO A 209 -9.52 11.59 16.94
N PRO A 210 -9.24 12.65 16.18
CA PRO A 210 -9.77 12.83 14.82
C PRO A 210 -9.51 11.60 13.93
N ASP A 211 -10.39 11.33 12.97
CA ASP A 211 -10.25 10.17 12.08
C ASP A 211 -8.97 10.22 11.24
N ASP A 212 -8.54 11.41 10.81
CA ASP A 212 -7.31 11.62 10.06
C ASP A 212 -6.05 11.26 10.86
N ASP A 213 -6.07 11.49 12.18
CA ASP A 213 -4.95 11.13 13.04
C ASP A 213 -4.81 9.61 13.18
N LEU A 214 -5.94 8.90 13.28
CA LEU A 214 -5.97 7.44 13.25
C LEU A 214 -5.51 6.89 11.89
N HIS A 215 -5.90 7.54 10.80
CA HIS A 215 -5.36 7.22 9.47
C HIS A 215 -3.83 7.40 9.41
N ALA A 216 -3.30 8.49 9.97
CA ALA A 216 -1.86 8.72 10.05
C ALA A 216 -1.14 7.63 10.85
N LEU A 217 -1.72 7.17 11.97
CA LEU A 217 -1.16 6.04 12.74
C LEU A 217 -1.02 4.77 11.88
N ARG A 218 -2.01 4.45 11.04
CA ARG A 218 -1.97 3.30 10.13
C ARG A 218 -0.81 3.39 9.14
N ILE A 219 -0.52 4.60 8.63
CA ILE A 219 0.63 4.86 7.75
C ILE A 219 1.94 4.63 8.49
N HIS A 220 2.06 5.11 9.73
CA HIS A 220 3.24 4.89 10.57
C HIS A 220 3.44 3.41 10.90
N GLY A 221 2.37 2.69 11.26
CA GLY A 221 2.37 1.24 11.47
C GLY A 221 2.85 0.47 10.24
N LYS A 222 2.49 0.91 9.03
CA LYS A 222 2.97 0.31 7.77
C LYS A 222 4.47 0.39 7.62
N LYS A 223 5.04 1.56 7.91
CA LYS A 223 6.49 1.79 7.83
C LYS A 223 7.23 0.91 8.83
N LEU A 224 6.72 0.80 10.06
CA LEU A 224 7.28 -0.09 11.08
C LEU A 224 7.24 -1.56 10.64
N ARG A 225 6.08 -2.05 10.16
CA ARG A 225 5.96 -3.44 9.67
C ARG A 225 6.93 -3.73 8.54
N TYR A 226 7.01 -2.87 7.54
CA TYR A 226 7.92 -3.06 6.40
C TYR A 226 9.39 -3.13 6.85
N THR A 227 9.78 -2.25 7.77
CA THR A 227 11.14 -2.25 8.33
C THR A 227 11.40 -3.56 9.10
N ALA A 228 10.39 -4.07 9.82
CA ALA A 228 10.50 -5.34 10.55
C ALA A 228 10.56 -6.56 9.61
N GLU A 229 9.83 -6.53 8.49
CA GLU A 229 9.91 -7.56 7.44
C GLU A 229 11.31 -7.64 6.82
N LEU A 230 11.93 -6.48 6.54
CA LEU A 230 13.31 -6.41 6.08
C LEU A 230 14.29 -6.94 7.13
N ALA A 231 14.18 -6.45 8.39
CA ALA A 231 15.05 -6.87 9.48
C ALA A 231 14.96 -8.38 9.75
N ARG A 232 13.77 -8.97 9.63
CA ARG A 232 13.56 -10.43 9.75
C ARG A 232 14.35 -11.22 8.72
N SER A 233 14.44 -10.72 7.48
CA SER A 233 15.11 -11.43 6.36
C SER A 233 16.63 -11.57 6.56
N THR A 234 17.22 -10.69 7.37
CA THR A 234 18.66 -10.67 7.68
C THR A 234 18.95 -11.09 9.12
N ALA A 235 17.93 -11.44 9.90
CA ALA A 235 18.08 -11.79 11.32
C ALA A 235 18.57 -13.23 11.51
N LYS A 236 19.34 -13.46 12.58
CA LYS A 236 19.68 -14.81 13.04
C LYS A 236 18.39 -15.57 13.41
N LYS A 237 18.36 -16.89 13.23
CA LYS A 237 17.18 -17.77 13.51
C LYS A 237 16.50 -17.45 14.85
N LYS A 238 17.29 -17.20 15.91
CA LYS A 238 16.80 -16.87 17.26
C LYS A 238 16.00 -15.57 17.37
N ASP A 239 16.32 -14.57 16.55
CA ASP A 239 15.67 -13.24 16.59
C ASP A 239 14.56 -13.12 15.54
N ALA A 240 14.55 -14.00 14.53
CA ALA A 240 13.50 -14.06 13.50
C ALA A 240 12.09 -14.28 14.10
N ALA A 241 11.98 -15.03 15.20
CA ALA A 241 10.71 -15.22 15.92
C ALA A 241 10.18 -13.90 16.51
N LYS A 242 11.04 -13.09 17.11
CA LYS A 242 10.67 -11.79 17.71
C LYS A 242 10.20 -10.80 16.65
N PHE A 243 10.88 -10.74 15.51
CA PHE A 243 10.43 -9.93 14.37
C PHE A 243 9.08 -10.41 13.82
N THR A 244 8.85 -11.73 13.79
CA THR A 244 7.56 -12.30 13.36
C THR A 244 6.42 -11.80 14.26
N GLU A 245 6.62 -11.76 15.57
CA GLU A 245 5.62 -11.23 16.50
C GLU A 245 5.37 -9.72 16.32
N LEU A 246 6.42 -8.92 16.07
CA LEU A 246 6.25 -7.49 15.75
C LEU A 246 5.46 -7.29 14.44
N ILE A 247 5.76 -8.09 13.41
CA ILE A 247 5.03 -8.07 12.13
C ILE A 247 3.56 -8.46 12.33
N LYS A 248 3.29 -9.46 13.17
CA LYS A 248 1.93 -9.90 13.49
C LYS A 248 1.15 -8.84 14.27
N ALA A 249 1.76 -8.24 15.29
CA ALA A 249 1.15 -7.18 16.08
C ALA A 249 0.83 -5.95 15.22
N THR A 250 1.79 -5.49 14.41
CA THR A 250 1.59 -4.38 13.47
C THR A 250 0.55 -4.70 12.41
N ARG A 251 0.50 -5.93 11.87
CA ARG A 251 -0.56 -6.34 10.93
C ARG A 251 -1.95 -6.20 11.55
N LYS A 252 -2.16 -6.73 12.75
CA LYS A 252 -3.46 -6.61 13.45
C LYS A 252 -3.86 -5.16 13.69
N PHE A 253 -2.92 -4.34 14.14
CA PHE A 253 -3.13 -2.90 14.31
C PHE A 253 -3.54 -2.20 13.00
N GLN A 254 -2.89 -2.55 11.90
CA GLN A 254 -3.22 -2.01 10.58
C GLN A 254 -4.56 -2.49 10.03
N THR A 255 -4.99 -3.70 10.38
CA THR A 255 -6.32 -4.22 10.04
C THR A 255 -7.37 -3.38 10.74
N VAL A 256 -7.30 -3.26 12.07
CA VAL A 256 -8.29 -2.49 12.84
C VAL A 256 -8.36 -1.01 12.41
N LEU A 257 -7.22 -0.34 12.23
CA LEU A 257 -7.24 1.04 11.72
C LEU A 257 -7.62 1.12 10.22
N GLY A 258 -7.51 0.01 9.49
CA GLY A 258 -8.04 -0.10 8.13
C GLY A 258 -9.56 -0.16 8.16
N ASP A 259 -10.13 -1.03 9.00
CA ASP A 259 -11.58 -1.19 9.18
C ASP A 259 -12.22 0.12 9.66
N HIS A 260 -11.56 0.84 10.58
CA HIS A 260 -11.96 2.19 11.01
C HIS A 260 -12.05 3.16 9.82
N GLN A 261 -11.00 3.24 9.01
CA GLN A 261 -10.97 4.15 7.86
C GLN A 261 -12.01 3.76 6.80
N ASP A 262 -12.14 2.47 6.50
CA ASP A 262 -13.07 1.97 5.50
C ASP A 262 -14.52 2.28 5.93
N ALA A 263 -14.83 2.16 7.22
CA ALA A 263 -16.13 2.53 7.78
C ALA A 263 -16.41 4.04 7.67
N VAL A 264 -15.43 4.90 8.02
CA VAL A 264 -15.54 6.36 7.86
C VAL A 264 -15.84 6.73 6.40
N VAL A 265 -15.03 6.22 5.47
CA VAL A 265 -15.18 6.50 4.03
C VAL A 265 -16.49 5.98 3.48
N ALA A 266 -16.93 4.79 3.92
CA ALA A 266 -18.21 4.22 3.49
C ALA A 266 -19.40 5.07 3.95
N ALA A 267 -19.41 5.48 5.23
CA ALA A 267 -20.45 6.35 5.77
C ALA A 267 -20.53 7.70 5.05
N GLU A 268 -19.38 8.33 4.80
CA GLU A 268 -19.30 9.60 4.06
C GLU A 268 -19.80 9.46 2.62
N LYS A 269 -19.37 8.41 1.91
CA LYS A 269 -19.81 8.17 0.52
C LYS A 269 -21.31 7.89 0.42
N VAL A 270 -21.85 7.11 1.35
CA VAL A 270 -23.29 6.84 1.42
C VAL A 270 -24.07 8.13 1.68
N ARG A 271 -23.62 8.96 2.63
CA ARG A 271 -24.25 10.25 2.91
C ARG A 271 -24.19 11.20 1.71
N ALA A 272 -23.04 11.29 1.03
CA ALA A 272 -22.86 12.14 -0.14
C ALA A 272 -23.71 11.69 -1.34
N ALA A 273 -24.04 10.40 -1.44
CA ALA A 273 -24.85 9.85 -2.53
C ALA A 273 -26.36 10.20 -2.42
N LEU A 274 -26.82 10.76 -1.30
CA LEU A 274 -28.24 10.96 -1.02
C LEU A 274 -28.90 12.17 -1.70
N GLY A 275 -28.18 12.97 -2.48
CA GLY A 275 -28.65 14.28 -2.94
C GLY A 275 -30.08 14.35 -3.52
N LYS A 276 -30.51 13.36 -4.32
CA LYS A 276 -31.89 13.25 -4.87
C LYS A 276 -32.53 11.88 -4.59
N ALA A 277 -32.11 11.20 -3.54
CA ALA A 277 -32.61 9.86 -3.22
C ALA A 277 -34.08 9.90 -2.77
N ASP A 278 -34.83 8.85 -3.12
CA ASP A 278 -36.18 8.63 -2.57
C ASP A 278 -36.11 8.27 -1.07
N ALA A 279 -37.26 8.31 -0.38
CA ALA A 279 -37.34 8.07 1.05
C ALA A 279 -36.87 6.67 1.47
N GLU A 280 -37.11 5.64 0.65
CA GLU A 280 -36.67 4.27 0.95
C GLU A 280 -35.15 4.15 0.88
N VAL A 281 -34.54 4.73 -0.16
CA VAL A 281 -33.08 4.79 -0.32
C VAL A 281 -32.46 5.62 0.79
N GLY A 282 -33.09 6.73 1.17
CA GLY A 282 -32.69 7.56 2.30
C GLY A 282 -32.67 6.78 3.62
N PHE A 283 -33.74 6.03 3.90
CA PHE A 283 -33.83 5.18 5.08
C PHE A 283 -32.72 4.12 5.11
N VAL A 284 -32.53 3.39 4.00
CA VAL A 284 -31.51 2.34 3.91
C VAL A 284 -30.09 2.91 4.01
N ALA A 285 -29.82 4.06 3.40
CA ALA A 285 -28.55 4.75 3.53
C ALA A 285 -28.26 5.17 4.98
N GLY A 286 -29.28 5.65 5.71
CA GLY A 286 -29.19 5.95 7.13
C GLY A 286 -28.80 4.72 7.96
N ARG A 287 -29.43 3.57 7.69
CA ARG A 287 -29.09 2.29 8.34
C ARG A 287 -27.66 1.86 8.05
N ILE A 288 -27.19 2.00 6.81
CA ILE A 288 -25.80 1.69 6.46
C ILE A 288 -24.85 2.63 7.18
N ALA A 289 -25.12 3.94 7.17
CA ALA A 289 -24.27 4.91 7.86
C ALA A 289 -24.14 4.59 9.35
N GLU A 290 -25.24 4.21 10.01
CA GLU A 290 -25.23 3.79 11.42
C GLU A 290 -24.41 2.50 11.63
N HIS A 291 -24.56 1.51 10.75
CA HIS A 291 -23.75 0.29 10.77
C HIS A 291 -22.25 0.57 10.65
N GLU A 292 -21.86 1.50 9.79
CA GLU A 292 -20.46 1.93 9.67
C GLU A 292 -19.98 2.72 10.89
N LEU A 293 -20.83 3.57 11.49
CA LEU A 293 -20.49 4.28 12.72
C LEU A 293 -20.24 3.32 13.89
N ALA A 294 -21.01 2.23 14.00
CA ALA A 294 -20.78 1.17 14.98
C ALA A 294 -19.41 0.51 14.78
N LYS A 295 -19.06 0.11 13.54
CA LYS A 295 -17.74 -0.45 13.22
C LYS A 295 -16.59 0.52 13.50
N ARG A 296 -16.77 1.80 13.19
CA ARG A 296 -15.82 2.86 13.52
C ARG A 296 -15.58 2.92 15.02
N ALA A 297 -16.64 2.84 15.84
CA ALA A 297 -16.55 2.85 17.30
C ALA A 297 -15.83 1.59 17.84
N GLU A 298 -16.15 0.40 17.34
CA GLU A 298 -15.46 -0.84 17.70
C GLU A 298 -13.95 -0.77 17.43
N ALA A 299 -13.58 -0.30 16.24
CA ALA A 299 -12.17 -0.15 15.86
C ALA A 299 -11.44 0.90 16.72
N ARG A 300 -12.13 2.01 17.06
CA ARG A 300 -11.63 3.04 18.00
C ARG A 300 -11.38 2.48 19.40
N ALA A 301 -12.25 1.61 19.89
CA ALA A 301 -12.06 0.94 21.18
C ALA A 301 -10.94 -0.12 21.16
N ALA A 302 -10.69 -0.75 20.00
CA ALA A 302 -9.76 -1.88 19.89
C ALA A 302 -8.29 -1.47 19.69
N TRP A 303 -8.00 -0.38 18.97
CA TRP A 303 -6.63 -0.03 18.58
C TRP A 303 -5.65 0.21 19.76
N PRO A 304 -6.04 0.78 20.93
CA PRO A 304 -5.09 1.05 22.01
C PRO A 304 -4.47 -0.24 22.57
N LYS A 305 -5.26 -1.32 22.70
CA LYS A 305 -4.77 -2.63 23.12
C LYS A 305 -3.77 -3.21 22.11
N LEU A 306 -3.98 -2.95 20.82
CA LEU A 306 -3.06 -3.38 19.76
C LEU A 306 -1.76 -2.56 19.76
N TRP A 307 -1.83 -1.27 20.09
CA TRP A 307 -0.65 -0.44 20.30
C TRP A 307 0.22 -0.98 21.45
N ALA A 308 -0.37 -1.35 22.59
CA ALA A 308 0.38 -1.95 23.70
C ALA A 308 1.12 -3.24 23.29
N ARG A 309 0.50 -4.06 22.43
CA ARG A 309 1.15 -5.25 21.85
C ARG A 309 2.33 -4.90 20.94
N ILE A 310 2.21 -3.83 20.14
CA ILE A 310 3.33 -3.32 19.34
C ILE A 310 4.47 -2.85 20.23
N GLN A 311 4.19 -2.13 21.32
CA GLN A 311 5.24 -1.69 22.25
C GLN A 311 6.02 -2.87 22.83
N LYS A 312 5.32 -3.90 23.34
CA LYS A 312 5.96 -5.11 23.86
C LYS A 312 6.82 -5.81 22.80
N ALA A 313 6.30 -5.99 21.59
CA ALA A 313 7.03 -6.65 20.51
C ALA A 313 8.22 -5.81 19.99
N ALA A 314 8.09 -4.49 19.99
CA ALA A 314 9.15 -3.56 19.60
C ALA A 314 10.30 -3.56 20.62
N ASP A 315 10.00 -3.66 21.92
CA ASP A 315 11.02 -3.79 22.96
C ASP A 315 11.83 -5.07 22.80
N ALA A 316 11.16 -6.19 22.53
CA ALA A 316 11.79 -7.50 22.35
C ALA A 316 12.84 -7.52 21.22
N VAL A 317 12.66 -6.68 20.18
CA VAL A 317 13.62 -6.54 19.06
C VAL A 317 14.59 -5.36 19.23
N GLY A 318 14.63 -4.73 20.41
CA GLY A 318 15.55 -3.64 20.72
C GLY A 318 15.22 -2.31 20.03
N ALA A 319 13.99 -2.13 19.54
CA ALA A 319 13.57 -0.88 18.88
C ALA A 319 13.31 0.27 19.88
N ILE A 320 13.23 -0.03 21.18
CA ILE A 320 12.94 0.94 22.24
C ILE A 320 14.21 1.42 22.97
N LYS A 321 15.20 0.55 23.22
CA LYS A 321 16.37 0.91 24.05
C LYS A 321 17.49 1.63 23.28
N ALA A 322 17.93 2.75 23.84
CA ALA A 322 19.33 3.18 23.83
C ALA A 322 20.01 2.52 25.04
N THR A 323 21.17 1.91 24.86
CA THR A 323 22.07 1.61 25.98
C THR A 323 22.58 2.96 26.51
N THR A 324 22.02 3.44 27.62
CA THR A 324 22.74 4.36 28.50
C THR A 324 23.89 3.56 29.10
N LYS A 325 25.11 3.80 28.60
CA LYS A 325 26.33 3.43 29.33
C LYS A 325 26.37 4.35 30.56
N PRO A 326 26.58 3.86 31.79
CA PRO A 326 26.80 4.75 32.93
C PRO A 326 28.08 5.54 32.67
N ASP A 327 28.01 6.84 32.91
CA ASP A 327 29.12 7.77 32.77
C ASP A 327 30.14 7.47 33.88
N THR A 328 31.16 6.66 33.57
CA THR A 328 32.28 6.39 34.48
C THR A 328 33.28 7.54 34.42
N THR A 329 32.84 8.76 34.75
CA THR A 329 33.75 9.91 34.84
C THR A 329 33.27 10.94 35.86
N ALA A 330 33.19 10.52 37.12
CA ALA A 330 33.10 11.43 38.27
C ALA A 330 33.80 10.84 39.49
N SER A 331 35.09 10.51 39.35
CA SER A 331 36.00 10.35 40.48
C SER A 331 37.34 10.98 40.10
N ARG A 332 37.43 12.30 40.30
CA ARG A 332 38.66 13.07 40.50
C ARG A 332 38.25 14.53 40.67
N ARG A 333 38.03 14.94 41.92
CA ARG A 333 38.30 16.27 42.52
C ARG A 333 37.54 16.38 43.83
N ARG A 334 38.22 16.03 44.92
CA ARG A 334 38.12 16.64 46.25
C ARG A 334 39.26 16.06 47.10
N GLY A 335 40.19 16.90 47.54
CA GLY A 335 41.23 16.53 48.50
C GLY A 335 42.62 17.08 48.22
N CYS A 336 42.77 18.41 48.09
CA CYS A 336 43.76 19.28 48.74
C CYS A 336 43.68 20.67 48.10
#